data_AF-A0A1Q9LGR7-F1
#
_entry.id   AF-A0A1Q9LGR7-F1
#
_cell.length_a   1.000
_cell.length_b   1.000
_cell.length_c   1.000
_cell.angle_alpha   90.00
_cell.angle_beta   90.00
_cell.angle_gamma   90.00
#
_symmetry.space_group_name_H-M   'P 1'
#
loop_
_entity.id
_entity.type
_entity.pdbx_description
1 polymer ?
#
loop_
_entity_poly.entity_id
_entity_poly.type
_entity_poly.pdbx_seq_one_letter_code
_entity_poly.pdbx_strand_id
1 'polypeptide(L)'
;MIRQAVPADFPRLREVEVLAGAAFRDVGMAWVAEDEPPSAEVLGRFAAAGRAWVCEVARAGGHDTAGVGGQGTAVVGGRGTAAAGGQGTVGAYLLAERVDGRVHVAQVSVDPAYRGMRLGAALIDHVDDGGGITLTTFADVPWNAPHYRRLGFRVVEATGGLALVVRREAALGLDPATRVCMIRP
;
A
#
# COMPACT_ATOMS: atom_id res chain seq x y z
N MET A 1 1.54 -12.69 5.53
CA MET A 1 1.36 -13.41 4.25
C MET A 1 1.18 -12.39 3.15
N ILE A 2 1.81 -12.57 1.98
CA ILE A 2 1.52 -11.72 0.80
C ILE A 2 0.59 -12.47 -0.14
N ARG A 3 -0.46 -11.80 -0.64
CA ARG A 3 -1.41 -12.34 -1.60
C ARG A 3 -1.98 -11.23 -2.50
N GLN A 4 -2.66 -11.62 -3.58
CA GLN A 4 -3.44 -10.69 -4.40
C GLN A 4 -4.55 -10.04 -3.56
N ALA A 5 -4.80 -8.76 -3.83
CA ALA A 5 -5.91 -8.02 -3.25
C ALA A 5 -7.23 -8.52 -3.83
N VAL A 6 -8.25 -8.63 -2.98
CA VAL A 6 -9.63 -8.96 -3.37
C VAL A 6 -10.57 -7.82 -2.98
N PRO A 7 -11.80 -7.74 -3.55
CA PRO A 7 -12.72 -6.64 -3.24
C PRO A 7 -13.01 -6.45 -1.74
N ALA A 8 -12.97 -7.52 -0.95
CA ALA A 8 -13.13 -7.46 0.50
C ALA A 8 -12.01 -6.68 1.22
N ASP A 9 -10.83 -6.52 0.61
CA ASP A 9 -9.72 -5.77 1.18
C ASP A 9 -9.89 -4.25 0.99
N PHE A 10 -10.65 -3.79 0.00
CA PHE A 10 -10.63 -2.40 -0.47
C PHE A 10 -10.97 -1.36 0.60
N PRO A 11 -11.96 -1.57 1.49
CA PRO A 11 -12.19 -0.66 2.60
C PRO A 11 -10.95 -0.48 3.49
N ARG A 12 -10.25 -1.59 3.76
CA ARG A 12 -9.03 -1.58 4.57
C ARG A 12 -7.85 -0.94 3.84
N LEU A 13 -7.71 -1.14 2.53
CA LEU A 13 -6.68 -0.46 1.72
C LEU A 13 -6.81 1.05 1.79
N ARG A 14 -8.04 1.55 1.66
CA ARG A 14 -8.36 2.98 1.77
C ARG A 14 -8.04 3.52 3.17
N GLU A 15 -8.31 2.76 4.22
CA GLU A 15 -7.92 3.13 5.59
C GLU A 15 -6.39 3.19 5.74
N VAL A 16 -5.65 2.19 5.25
CA VAL A 16 -4.18 2.17 5.27
C VAL A 16 -3.61 3.40 4.56
N GLU A 17 -4.19 3.79 3.43
CA GLU A 17 -3.78 4.98 2.67
C GLU A 17 -3.92 6.26 3.52
N VAL A 18 -5.09 6.48 4.13
CA VAL A 18 -5.33 7.64 5.00
C VAL A 18 -4.37 7.67 6.19
N LEU A 19 -4.15 6.52 6.84
CA LEU A 19 -3.24 6.40 7.97
C LEU A 19 -1.78 6.66 7.57
N ALA A 20 -1.35 6.15 6.41
CA ALA A 20 -0.01 6.39 5.87
C ALA A 20 0.19 7.86 5.47
N GLY A 21 -0.82 8.44 4.81
CA GLY A 21 -0.85 9.83 4.36
C GLY A 21 -0.78 10.85 5.49
N ALA A 22 -1.27 10.51 6.68
CA ALA A 22 -1.26 11.40 7.85
C ALA A 22 0.13 11.99 8.18
N ALA A 23 1.21 11.24 7.92
CA ALA A 23 2.59 11.69 8.18
C ALA A 23 3.02 12.88 7.31
N PHE A 24 2.36 13.11 6.17
CA PHE A 24 2.67 14.25 5.28
C PHE A 24 2.27 15.60 5.88
N ARG A 25 1.34 15.63 6.87
CA ARG A 25 1.01 16.86 7.60
C ARG A 25 2.21 17.46 8.32
N ASP A 26 3.05 16.61 8.91
CA ASP A 26 4.20 17.03 9.73
C ASP A 26 5.33 17.65 8.90
N VAL A 27 5.26 17.57 7.57
CA VAL A 27 6.23 18.18 6.62
C VAL A 27 5.60 19.25 5.75
N GLY A 28 4.46 19.81 6.16
CA GLY A 28 3.80 20.90 5.43
C GLY A 28 3.10 20.46 4.14
N MET A 29 2.90 19.16 3.94
CA MET A 29 2.21 18.58 2.80
C MET A 29 0.81 18.08 3.21
N ALA A 30 0.06 18.91 3.94
CA ALA A 30 -1.28 18.55 4.41
C ALA A 30 -2.23 18.17 3.27
N TRP A 31 -2.08 18.79 2.10
CA TRP A 31 -2.83 18.46 0.89
C TRP A 31 -2.65 17.01 0.42
N VAL A 32 -1.49 16.38 0.68
CA VAL A 32 -1.28 14.93 0.41
C VAL A 32 -2.06 14.09 1.42
N ALA A 33 -2.09 14.53 2.68
CA ALA A 33 -2.79 13.82 3.75
C ALA A 33 -4.32 13.99 3.70
N GLU A 34 -4.79 15.00 2.96
CA GLU A 34 -6.20 15.31 2.71
C GLU A 34 -6.70 14.78 1.37
N ASP A 35 -5.79 14.26 0.53
CA ASP A 35 -6.16 13.65 -0.74
C ASP A 35 -7.04 12.42 -0.53
N GLU A 36 -7.98 12.22 -1.46
CA GLU A 36 -8.94 11.13 -1.37
C GLU A 36 -8.22 9.80 -1.73
N PRO A 37 -8.28 8.77 -0.86
CA PRO A 37 -7.64 7.50 -1.18
C PRO A 37 -8.23 6.88 -2.45
N PRO A 38 -7.47 6.03 -3.18
CA PRO A 38 -7.94 5.41 -4.41
C PRO A 38 -9.34 4.81 -4.26
N SER A 39 -10.23 5.12 -5.21
CA SER A 39 -11.59 4.61 -5.19
C SER A 39 -11.61 3.07 -5.27
N ALA A 40 -12.67 2.45 -4.75
CA ALA A 40 -12.85 1.00 -4.89
C ALA A 40 -12.85 0.55 -6.37
N GLU A 41 -13.28 1.43 -7.29
CA GLU A 41 -13.21 1.18 -8.72
C GLU A 41 -11.76 1.16 -9.22
N VAL A 42 -10.93 2.13 -8.82
CA VAL A 42 -9.50 2.15 -9.15
C VAL A 42 -8.81 0.89 -8.61
N LEU A 43 -9.01 0.59 -7.33
CA LEU A 43 -8.46 -0.62 -6.68
C LEU A 43 -8.93 -1.90 -7.38
N GLY A 44 -10.22 -1.95 -7.75
CA GLY A 44 -10.83 -3.03 -8.52
C GLY A 44 -10.15 -3.27 -9.86
N ARG A 45 -9.81 -2.20 -10.60
CA ARG A 45 -9.09 -2.32 -11.88
C ARG A 45 -7.69 -2.90 -11.71
N PHE A 46 -6.95 -2.50 -10.66
CA PHE A 46 -5.64 -3.10 -10.38
C PHE A 46 -5.77 -4.57 -9.97
N ALA A 47 -6.69 -4.89 -9.05
CA ALA A 47 -6.93 -6.26 -8.59
C ALA A 47 -7.35 -7.19 -9.73
N ALA A 48 -8.31 -6.78 -10.57
CA ALA A 48 -8.77 -7.56 -11.72
C ALA A 48 -7.66 -7.82 -12.76
N ALA A 49 -6.68 -6.93 -12.84
CA ALA A 49 -5.53 -7.08 -13.71
C ALA A 49 -4.36 -7.84 -13.05
N GLY A 50 -4.53 -8.37 -11.83
CA GLY A 50 -3.47 -9.06 -11.08
C GLY A 50 -2.35 -8.14 -10.61
N ARG A 51 -2.65 -6.84 -10.45
CA ARG A 51 -1.68 -5.76 -10.20
C ARG A 51 -1.86 -5.09 -8.83
N ALA A 52 -2.54 -5.75 -7.90
CA ALA A 52 -2.71 -5.28 -6.53
C ALA A 52 -2.39 -6.40 -5.53
N TRP A 53 -1.53 -6.10 -4.55
CA TRP A 53 -1.12 -7.06 -3.51
C TRP A 53 -1.32 -6.48 -2.13
N VAL A 54 -1.61 -7.36 -1.18
CA VAL A 54 -1.71 -7.03 0.24
C VAL A 54 -0.72 -7.85 1.05
N CYS A 55 -0.20 -7.27 2.12
CA CYS A 55 0.56 -7.97 3.14
C CYS A 55 -0.28 -8.08 4.42
N GLU A 56 -0.70 -9.29 4.72
CA GLU A 56 -1.42 -9.63 5.96
C GLU A 56 -0.44 -9.84 7.11
N VAL A 57 -0.77 -9.25 8.26
CA VAL A 57 -0.08 -9.45 9.53
C VAL A 57 -1.02 -10.14 10.51
N ALA A 58 -0.47 -10.93 11.43
CA ALA A 58 -1.25 -11.47 12.53
C ALA A 58 -1.88 -10.30 13.30
N ARG A 59 -3.17 -10.41 13.64
CA ARG A 59 -3.79 -9.42 14.53
C ARG A 59 -3.02 -9.44 15.85
N ALA A 60 -2.53 -8.28 16.29
CA ALA A 60 -2.11 -8.15 17.68
C ALA A 60 -3.30 -8.57 18.55
N GLY A 61 -3.08 -9.53 19.46
CA GLY A 61 -4.13 -9.95 20.39
C GLY A 61 -4.66 -8.71 21.12
N GLY A 62 -5.92 -8.37 20.88
CA GLY A 62 -6.59 -7.37 21.68
C GLY A 62 -6.59 -7.86 23.12
N HIS A 63 -6.16 -7.01 24.04
CA HIS A 63 -6.39 -7.24 25.45
C HIS A 63 -7.89 -7.36 25.66
N ASP A 64 -8.34 -8.58 25.99
CA ASP A 64 -9.69 -8.86 26.43
C ASP A 64 -9.91 -8.09 27.73
N THR A 65 -10.54 -6.91 27.67
CA THR A 65 -11.15 -6.34 28.86
C THR A 65 -12.36 -7.20 29.17
N ALA A 66 -12.14 -8.21 30.00
CA ALA A 66 -13.16 -9.03 30.61
C ALA A 66 -14.20 -8.12 31.32
N GLY A 67 -15.30 -7.86 30.63
CA GLY A 67 -16.53 -7.33 31.19
C GLY A 67 -17.42 -8.50 31.59
N VAL A 68 -17.51 -8.73 32.89
CA VAL A 68 -18.32 -9.75 33.57
C VAL A 68 -19.81 -9.59 33.24
N GLY A 69 -20.47 -10.73 32.95
CA GLY A 69 -21.80 -11.04 33.47
C GLY A 69 -22.98 -11.01 32.49
N GLY A 70 -23.55 -12.19 32.21
CA GLY A 70 -24.90 -12.31 31.65
C GLY A 70 -25.19 -13.71 31.08
N GLN A 71 -25.65 -14.62 31.93
CA GLN A 71 -26.15 -15.93 31.49
C GLN A 71 -27.42 -15.77 30.64
N GLY A 72 -27.46 -16.42 29.47
CA GLY A 72 -28.63 -16.47 28.60
C GLY A 72 -28.60 -17.72 27.71
N THR A 73 -29.59 -18.57 27.89
CA THR A 73 -29.89 -19.89 27.31
C THR A 73 -29.77 -20.04 25.78
N ALA A 74 -29.45 -21.28 25.37
CA ALA A 74 -29.22 -21.75 24.00
C ALA A 74 -30.45 -21.77 23.06
N VAL A 75 -30.19 -21.62 21.76
CA VAL A 75 -31.00 -22.16 20.65
C VAL A 75 -30.06 -22.87 19.66
N VAL A 76 -30.40 -24.12 19.31
CA VAL A 76 -29.70 -24.97 18.33
C VAL A 76 -30.38 -24.85 16.96
N GLY A 77 -29.59 -24.76 15.89
CA GLY A 77 -29.99 -25.30 14.58
C GLY A 77 -29.68 -24.44 13.36
N GLY A 78 -28.48 -24.59 12.79
CA GLY A 78 -28.15 -24.05 11.46
C GLY A 78 -26.74 -24.43 11.04
N ARG A 79 -26.60 -25.56 10.32
CA ARG A 79 -25.32 -25.96 9.69
C ARG A 79 -25.00 -24.99 8.56
N GLY A 80 -24.08 -24.06 8.83
CA GLY A 80 -23.32 -23.29 7.86
C GLY A 80 -21.88 -23.25 8.35
N THR A 81 -20.96 -23.73 7.53
CA THR A 81 -19.54 -24.01 7.81
C THR A 81 -18.84 -22.94 8.65
N ALA A 82 -18.39 -23.33 9.84
CA ALA A 82 -17.34 -22.61 10.53
C ALA A 82 -16.03 -22.79 9.76
N ALA A 83 -15.50 -21.69 9.23
CA ALA A 83 -14.07 -21.43 9.23
C ALA A 83 -13.85 -20.16 10.06
N ALA A 84 -13.93 -20.31 11.38
CA ALA A 84 -13.29 -19.38 12.28
C ALA A 84 -11.77 -19.59 12.15
N GLY A 85 -11.16 -18.96 11.14
CA GLY A 85 -9.73 -18.73 11.13
C GLY A 85 -9.51 -17.36 11.77
N GLY A 86 -8.67 -17.23 12.79
CA GLY A 86 -8.25 -15.91 13.27
C GLY A 86 -7.51 -15.19 12.14
N GLN A 87 -8.22 -14.42 11.32
CA GLN A 87 -7.70 -13.87 10.08
C GLN A 87 -6.88 -12.61 10.39
N GLY A 88 -5.64 -12.60 9.89
CA GLY A 88 -4.76 -11.44 9.96
C GLY A 88 -5.41 -10.17 9.40
N THR A 89 -4.85 -9.01 9.73
CA THR A 89 -5.28 -7.74 9.15
C THR A 89 -4.32 -7.32 8.06
N VAL A 90 -4.80 -6.60 7.04
CA VAL A 90 -3.91 -6.01 6.03
C VAL A 90 -3.12 -4.88 6.68
N GLY A 91 -1.80 -5.05 6.74
CA GLY A 91 -0.87 -4.06 7.30
C GLY A 91 -0.21 -3.18 6.24
N ALA A 92 -0.20 -3.62 4.98
CA ALA A 92 0.35 -2.86 3.85
C ALA A 92 -0.25 -3.34 2.53
N TYR A 93 -0.16 -2.51 1.49
CA TYR A 93 -0.51 -2.90 0.12
C TYR A 93 0.38 -2.22 -0.92
N LEU A 94 0.34 -2.78 -2.14
CA LEU A 94 1.07 -2.27 -3.29
C LEU A 94 0.22 -2.36 -4.56
N LEU A 95 0.26 -1.31 -5.38
CA LEU A 95 -0.29 -1.27 -6.73
C LEU A 95 0.86 -1.13 -7.73
N ALA A 96 0.83 -1.92 -8.81
CA ALA A 96 1.86 -1.88 -9.83
C ALA A 96 1.31 -1.61 -11.24
N GLU A 97 2.09 -0.92 -12.07
CA GLU A 97 1.87 -0.77 -13.50
C GLU A 97 3.03 -1.41 -14.29
N ARG A 98 2.87 -1.51 -15.62
CA ARG A 98 3.97 -1.82 -16.53
C ARG A 98 4.37 -0.55 -17.28
N VAL A 99 5.64 -0.16 -17.15
CA VAL A 99 6.22 1.02 -17.82
C VAL A 99 7.49 0.58 -18.53
N ASP A 100 7.54 0.76 -19.84
CA ASP A 100 8.68 0.32 -20.69
C ASP A 100 9.11 -1.13 -20.43
N GLY A 101 8.13 -2.03 -20.27
CA GLY A 101 8.34 -3.46 -20.00
C GLY A 101 8.68 -3.81 -18.55
N ARG A 102 8.92 -2.82 -17.68
CA ARG A 102 9.30 -3.02 -16.27
C ARG A 102 8.11 -2.88 -15.33
N VAL A 103 8.25 -3.48 -14.15
CA VAL A 103 7.34 -3.20 -13.03
C VAL A 103 7.56 -1.76 -12.55
N HIS A 104 6.46 -1.03 -12.43
CA HIS A 104 6.43 0.31 -11.87
C HIS A 104 5.55 0.31 -10.63
N VAL A 105 6.11 0.59 -9.46
CA VAL A 105 5.33 0.72 -8.23
C VAL A 105 4.58 2.04 -8.29
N ALA A 106 3.28 1.97 -8.61
CA ALA A 106 2.41 3.13 -8.67
C ALA A 106 1.96 3.58 -7.27
N GLN A 107 1.86 2.64 -6.32
CA GLN A 107 1.55 2.93 -4.93
C GLN A 107 2.14 1.87 -4.02
N VAL A 108 2.67 2.27 -2.87
CA VAL A 108 2.97 1.37 -1.75
C VAL A 108 2.69 2.09 -0.43
N SER A 109 1.81 1.52 0.38
CA SER A 109 1.34 2.15 1.62
C SER A 109 1.38 1.13 2.75
N VAL A 110 1.87 1.58 3.92
CA VAL A 110 2.03 0.76 5.12
C VAL A 110 1.33 1.46 6.27
N ASP A 111 0.48 0.73 6.99
CA ASP A 111 -0.14 1.24 8.20
C ASP A 111 0.95 1.57 9.23
N PRO A 112 0.95 2.79 9.79
CA PRO A 112 1.87 3.22 10.83
C PRO A 112 2.03 2.23 12.01
N ALA A 113 0.97 1.50 12.38
CA ALA A 113 0.99 0.51 13.45
C ALA A 113 1.97 -0.66 13.18
N TYR A 114 2.33 -0.89 11.92
CA TYR A 114 3.27 -1.95 11.51
C TYR A 114 4.58 -1.40 10.91
N ARG A 115 4.92 -0.14 11.21
CA ARG A 115 6.22 0.45 10.84
C ARG A 115 7.38 -0.37 11.42
N GLY A 116 8.50 -0.39 10.70
CA GLY A 116 9.69 -1.16 11.07
C GLY A 116 9.62 -2.67 10.75
N MET A 117 8.43 -3.21 10.42
CA MET A 117 8.27 -4.64 10.07
C MET A 117 8.61 -4.97 8.61
N ARG A 118 9.18 -4.01 7.86
CA ARG A 118 9.59 -4.15 6.45
C ARG A 118 8.48 -4.61 5.48
N LEU A 119 7.21 -4.38 5.79
CA LEU A 119 6.08 -4.84 4.95
C LEU A 119 6.12 -4.26 3.53
N GLY A 120 6.37 -2.95 3.39
CA GLY A 120 6.50 -2.30 2.09
C GLY A 120 7.66 -2.85 1.26
N ALA A 121 8.82 -3.08 1.89
CA ALA A 121 9.96 -3.72 1.23
C ALA A 121 9.63 -5.15 0.78
N ALA A 122 8.95 -5.94 1.61
CA ALA A 122 8.53 -7.29 1.26
C ALA A 122 7.55 -7.31 0.07
N LEU A 123 6.66 -6.32 -0.03
CA LEU A 123 5.77 -6.16 -1.19
C LEU A 123 6.55 -5.80 -2.46
N ILE A 124 7.53 -4.89 -2.37
CA ILE A 124 8.39 -4.52 -3.49
C ILE A 124 9.20 -5.73 -3.97
N ASP A 125 9.78 -6.50 -3.05
CA ASP A 125 10.50 -7.73 -3.36
C ASP A 125 9.60 -8.79 -3.99
N HIS A 126 8.33 -8.86 -3.57
CA HIS A 126 7.36 -9.81 -4.12
C HIS A 126 6.99 -9.53 -5.58
N VAL A 127 6.95 -8.25 -5.97
CA VAL A 127 6.61 -7.87 -7.35
C VAL A 127 7.83 -7.75 -8.27
N ASP A 128 9.03 -8.02 -7.76
CA ASP A 128 10.24 -8.05 -8.57
C ASP A 128 10.24 -9.25 -9.51
N ASP A 129 10.20 -9.00 -10.82
CA ASP A 129 10.30 -10.04 -11.84
C ASP A 129 11.73 -10.20 -12.39
N GLY A 130 12.71 -9.47 -11.83
CA GLY A 130 14.10 -9.48 -12.26
C GLY A 130 14.39 -8.58 -13.47
N GLY A 131 13.39 -7.87 -14.01
CA GLY A 131 13.56 -6.88 -15.09
C GLY A 131 13.92 -5.47 -14.62
N GLY A 132 14.07 -5.29 -13.30
CA GLY A 132 14.23 -4.01 -12.63
C GLY A 132 12.89 -3.34 -12.31
N ILE A 133 12.80 -2.71 -11.14
CA ILE A 133 11.61 -2.04 -10.62
C ILE A 133 11.81 -0.53 -10.65
N THR A 134 10.79 0.21 -11.09
CA THR A 134 10.77 1.67 -11.05
C THR A 134 9.70 2.20 -10.10
N LEU A 135 9.86 3.44 -9.65
CA LEU A 135 8.83 4.21 -8.94
C LEU A 135 9.05 5.71 -9.13
N THR A 136 8.03 6.50 -8.81
CA THR A 136 8.13 7.94 -8.59
C THR A 136 7.86 8.26 -7.12
N THR A 137 8.57 9.24 -6.57
CA THR A 137 8.36 9.69 -5.19
C THR A 137 8.66 11.18 -5.04
N PHE A 138 8.35 11.75 -3.88
CA PHE A 138 8.71 13.14 -3.58
C PHE A 138 10.21 13.25 -3.25
N ALA A 139 10.90 14.17 -3.92
CA ALA A 139 12.33 14.43 -3.75
C ALA A 139 12.65 15.01 -2.36
N ASP A 140 11.80 15.92 -1.87
CA ASP A 140 12.06 16.71 -0.66
C ASP A 140 11.51 16.10 0.62
N VAL A 141 10.79 14.97 0.53
CA VAL A 141 10.27 14.26 1.70
C VAL A 141 11.40 13.47 2.38
N PRO A 142 11.82 13.80 3.62
CA PRO A 142 13.07 13.31 4.21
C PRO A 142 13.15 11.79 4.37
N TRP A 143 12.01 11.10 4.47
CA TRP A 143 11.98 9.64 4.63
C TRP A 143 11.90 8.88 3.30
N ASN A 144 11.37 9.47 2.23
CA ASN A 144 11.08 8.74 0.99
C ASN A 144 12.35 8.30 0.26
N ALA A 145 13.11 9.24 -0.29
CA ALA A 145 14.29 8.91 -1.09
C ALA A 145 15.34 8.10 -0.29
N PRO A 146 15.64 8.41 0.99
CA PRO A 146 16.54 7.56 1.78
C PRO A 146 15.99 6.16 2.07
N HIS A 147 14.67 5.98 2.20
CA HIS A 147 14.08 4.65 2.34
C HIS A 147 14.35 3.81 1.09
N TYR A 148 14.01 4.32 -0.10
CA TYR A 148 14.19 3.59 -1.35
C TYR A 148 15.67 3.34 -1.70
N ARG A 149 16.57 4.29 -1.39
CA ARG A 149 18.02 4.07 -1.55
C ARG A 149 18.52 2.87 -0.74
N ARG A 150 18.04 2.67 0.48
CA ARG A 150 18.38 1.49 1.30
C ARG A 150 17.84 0.17 0.73
N LEU A 151 16.80 0.24 -0.11
CA LEU A 151 16.26 -0.90 -0.83
C LEU A 151 16.95 -1.16 -2.17
N GLY A 152 18.02 -0.41 -2.49
CA GLY A 152 18.79 -0.55 -3.73
C GLY A 152 18.31 0.32 -4.89
N PHE A 153 17.33 1.21 -4.66
CA PHE A 153 16.91 2.15 -5.69
C PHE A 153 17.92 3.29 -5.86
N ARG A 154 18.12 3.73 -7.09
CA ARG A 154 18.90 4.93 -7.45
C ARG A 154 18.05 5.88 -8.28
N VAL A 155 18.36 7.17 -8.18
CA VAL A 155 17.71 8.20 -9.00
C VAL A 155 18.08 8.00 -10.47
N VAL A 156 17.10 8.22 -11.35
CA VAL A 156 17.28 8.21 -12.81
C VAL A 156 16.51 9.36 -13.43
N GLU A 157 16.98 9.80 -14.60
CA GLU A 157 16.26 10.77 -15.41
C GLU A 157 14.90 10.23 -15.85
N ALA A 158 13.89 11.09 -15.85
CA ALA A 158 12.55 10.77 -16.31
C ALA A 158 12.52 10.73 -17.84
N THR A 159 12.96 9.62 -18.44
CA THR A 159 12.92 9.38 -19.88
C THR A 159 11.86 8.34 -20.26
N GLY A 160 11.45 8.29 -21.53
CA GLY A 160 10.54 7.26 -22.03
C GLY A 160 9.20 7.23 -21.29
N GLY A 161 8.79 6.04 -20.87
CA GLY A 161 7.57 5.80 -20.10
C GLY A 161 7.56 6.50 -18.73
N LEU A 162 8.71 6.69 -18.09
CA LEU A 162 8.78 7.45 -16.83
C LEU A 162 8.45 8.93 -17.02
N ALA A 163 8.83 9.52 -18.16
CA ALA A 163 8.39 10.88 -18.52
C ALA A 163 6.86 10.97 -18.69
N LEU A 164 6.23 9.89 -19.16
CA LEU A 164 4.76 9.80 -19.25
C LEU A 164 4.10 9.62 -17.88
N VAL A 165 4.75 8.91 -16.94
CA VAL A 165 4.27 8.81 -15.56
C VAL A 165 4.29 10.19 -14.90
N VAL A 166 5.43 10.89 -14.92
CA VAL A 166 5.56 12.23 -14.31
C VAL A 166 4.55 13.22 -14.91
N ARG A 167 4.31 13.18 -16.23
CA ARG A 167 3.27 14.02 -16.87
C ARG A 167 1.85 13.68 -16.40
N ARG A 168 1.54 12.40 -16.16
CA ARG A 168 0.23 11.99 -15.64
C ARG A 168 0.05 12.43 -14.18
N GLU A 169 1.09 12.29 -13.37
CA GLU A 169 1.14 12.85 -12.01
C GLU A 169 0.90 14.37 -12.01
N ALA A 170 1.52 15.10 -12.94
CA ALA A 170 1.34 16.54 -13.11
C ALA A 170 -0.10 16.93 -13.45
N ALA A 171 -0.74 16.16 -14.33
CA ALA A 171 -2.15 16.36 -14.68
C ALA A 171 -3.12 16.11 -13.50
N LEU A 172 -2.65 15.39 -12.47
CA LEU A 172 -3.37 15.15 -11.22
C LEU A 172 -2.99 16.16 -10.11
N GLY A 173 -2.19 17.17 -10.42
CA GLY A 173 -1.85 18.27 -9.50
C GLY A 173 -0.53 18.12 -8.75
N LEU A 174 0.27 17.09 -9.03
CA LEU A 174 1.60 16.93 -8.43
C LEU A 174 2.64 17.78 -9.19
N ASP A 175 3.32 18.70 -8.51
CA ASP A 175 4.39 19.50 -9.14
C ASP A 175 5.56 18.60 -9.60
N PRO A 176 5.86 18.51 -10.92
CA PRO A 176 6.97 17.71 -11.44
C PRO A 176 8.32 18.05 -10.83
N ALA A 177 8.55 19.31 -10.41
CA ALA A 177 9.80 19.73 -9.81
C ALA A 177 10.07 19.06 -8.45
N THR A 178 8.99 18.61 -7.77
CA THR A 178 9.07 17.92 -6.48
C THR A 178 9.12 16.39 -6.64
N ARG A 179 9.06 15.87 -7.87
CA ARG A 179 9.03 14.43 -8.16
C ARG A 179 10.42 13.95 -8.57
N VAL A 180 10.76 12.74 -8.13
CA VAL A 180 11.98 12.04 -8.57
C VAL A 180 11.63 10.62 -9.01
N CYS A 181 12.15 10.22 -10.17
CA CYS A 181 12.09 8.84 -10.64
C CYS A 181 13.24 8.03 -10.06
N MET A 182 12.96 6.80 -9.63
CA MET A 182 13.97 5.89 -9.11
C MET A 182 13.85 4.51 -9.75
N ILE A 183 14.97 3.81 -9.88
CA ILE A 183 15.05 2.43 -10.35
C ILE A 183 15.85 1.56 -9.37
N ARG A 184 15.35 0.36 -9.08
CA ARG A 184 16.13 -0.77 -8.57
C ARG A 184 16.39 -1.70 -9.76
N PRO A 185 17.64 -1.84 -10.22
CA PRO A 185 17.96 -2.61 -11.43
C PRO A 185 17.73 -4.10 -11.25
#